data_AF-V6LM68-F1
#
_entry.id   AF-V6LM68-F1
#
_cell.length_a   1.000
_cell.length_b   1.000
_cell.length_c   1.000
_cell.angle_alpha   90.00
_cell.angle_beta   90.00
_cell.angle_gamma   90.00
#
_symmetry.space_group_name_H-M   'P 1'
#
loop_
_entity.id
_entity.type
_entity.pdbx_description
1 polymer ?
#
loop_
_entity_poly.entity_id
_entity_poly.type
_entity_poly.pdbx_seq_one_letter_code
_entity_poly.pdbx_strand_id
1 'polypeptide(L)'
;MPKQSIDSDAAITAISQLLSITVQQALNDFPALDRLISEGMSWSIAAVQLNIPRDKLYHWYRDTYRRRNLSQVTAADRNSIDLAVLEKLMTGVLTSNSKKELHAIFPQYEWTVFSVAYNNARAKAKSNPNILNLIQYIFYKK
;
A
#
# COMPACT_ATOMS: atom_id res chain seq x y z
N MET A 1 9.78 -13.71 -20.81
CA MET A 1 9.07 -14.71 -19.99
C MET A 1 7.66 -14.20 -19.70
N PRO A 2 6.61 -15.00 -19.91
CA PRO A 2 5.25 -14.57 -19.60
C PRO A 2 5.12 -14.28 -18.10
N LYS A 3 4.54 -13.12 -17.75
CA LYS A 3 4.15 -12.80 -16.38
C LYS A 3 3.04 -13.77 -15.96
N GLN A 4 3.42 -14.92 -15.40
CA GLN A 4 2.46 -15.76 -14.69
C GLN A 4 1.87 -14.93 -13.54
N SER A 5 0.59 -14.54 -13.62
CA SER A 5 -0.08 -13.95 -12.47
C SER A 5 -0.25 -15.02 -11.39
N ILE A 6 0.05 -14.70 -10.15
CA ILE A 6 -0.27 -15.57 -9.02
C ILE A 6 -1.79 -15.56 -8.85
N ASP A 7 -2.39 -16.74 -8.82
CA ASP A 7 -3.78 -16.89 -8.39
C ASP A 7 -3.84 -16.49 -6.90
N SER A 8 -4.57 -15.40 -6.66
CA SER A 8 -4.62 -14.79 -5.33
C SER A 8 -5.37 -15.66 -4.35
N ASP A 9 -6.38 -16.41 -4.80
CA ASP A 9 -7.20 -17.24 -3.92
C ASP A 9 -6.46 -18.53 -3.58
N ALA A 10 -5.70 -19.09 -4.53
CA ALA A 10 -4.81 -20.22 -4.28
C ALA A 10 -3.70 -19.86 -3.27
N ALA A 11 -3.08 -18.68 -3.39
CA ALA A 11 -2.04 -18.22 -2.48
C ALA A 11 -2.56 -17.99 -1.04
N ILE A 12 -3.74 -17.37 -0.89
CA ILE A 12 -4.37 -17.17 0.43
C ILE A 12 -4.76 -18.52 1.04
N THR A 13 -5.29 -19.44 0.24
CA THR A 13 -5.67 -20.78 0.70
C THR A 13 -4.46 -21.53 1.26
N ALA A 14 -3.34 -21.56 0.54
CA ALA A 14 -2.14 -22.24 1.03
C ALA A 14 -1.55 -21.58 2.29
N ILE A 15 -1.54 -20.25 2.36
CA ILE A 15 -1.10 -19.53 3.57
C ILE A 15 -2.02 -19.87 4.76
N SER A 16 -3.33 -19.92 4.54
CA SER A 16 -4.30 -20.25 5.58
C SER A 16 -4.12 -21.70 6.10
N GLN A 17 -3.85 -22.65 5.20
CA GLN A 17 -3.53 -24.04 5.55
C GLN A 17 -2.23 -24.14 6.36
N LEU A 18 -1.17 -23.45 5.95
CA LEU A 18 0.13 -23.45 6.64
C LEU A 18 0.03 -22.89 8.07
N LEU A 19 -0.80 -21.87 8.26
CA LEU A 19 -0.99 -21.22 9.55
C LEU A 19 -2.12 -21.84 10.38
N SER A 20 -2.77 -22.89 9.87
CA SER A 20 -3.93 -23.52 10.51
C SER A 20 -5.05 -22.54 10.86
N ILE A 21 -5.25 -21.53 10.00
CA ILE A 21 -6.32 -20.53 10.12
C ILE A 21 -7.28 -20.66 8.95
N THR A 22 -8.50 -20.13 9.09
CA THR A 22 -9.44 -20.06 7.96
C THR A 22 -8.99 -19.02 6.93
N VAL A 23 -9.37 -19.22 5.67
CA VAL A 23 -9.21 -18.21 4.60
C VAL A 23 -9.82 -16.87 5.03
N GLN A 24 -10.98 -16.91 5.70
CA GLN A 24 -11.67 -15.73 6.20
C GLN A 24 -10.86 -14.99 7.28
N GLN A 25 -10.20 -15.71 8.19
CA GLN A 25 -9.31 -15.11 9.19
C GLN A 25 -8.05 -14.53 8.55
N ALA A 26 -7.44 -15.24 7.59
CA ALA A 26 -6.30 -14.71 6.84
C ALA A 26 -6.68 -13.37 6.15
N LEU A 27 -7.88 -13.30 5.57
CA LEU A 27 -8.43 -12.13 4.90
C LEU A 27 -8.79 -10.97 5.84
N ASN A 28 -9.23 -11.24 7.07
CA ASN A 28 -9.82 -10.22 7.95
C ASN A 28 -8.91 -9.78 9.11
N ASP A 29 -7.97 -10.62 9.57
CA ASP A 29 -7.12 -10.33 10.73
C ASP A 29 -5.65 -10.15 10.31
N PHE A 30 -5.40 -8.97 9.72
CA PHE A 30 -4.10 -8.59 9.16
C PHE A 30 -2.98 -8.55 10.22
N PRO A 31 -3.16 -7.96 11.41
CA PRO A 31 -2.14 -8.00 12.46
C PRO A 31 -1.84 -9.42 12.93
N ALA A 32 -2.85 -10.31 12.98
CA ALA A 32 -2.62 -11.71 13.30
C ALA A 32 -1.80 -12.41 12.20
N LEU A 33 -2.10 -12.18 10.92
CA LEU A 33 -1.35 -12.78 9.81
C LEU A 33 0.11 -12.29 9.78
N ASP A 34 0.36 -10.99 9.98
CA ASP A 34 1.70 -10.41 10.00
C ASP A 34 2.48 -10.87 11.23
N ARG A 35 1.81 -11.01 12.38
CA ARG A 35 2.38 -11.61 13.59
C ARG A 35 2.78 -13.06 13.35
N LEU A 36 1.89 -13.89 12.79
CA LEU A 36 2.16 -15.31 12.48
C LEU A 36 3.30 -15.48 11.46
N ILE A 37 3.40 -14.57 10.48
CA ILE A 37 4.55 -14.54 9.56
C ILE A 37 5.83 -14.19 10.33
N SER A 38 5.80 -13.17 11.19
CA SER A 38 6.94 -12.72 11.99
C SER A 38 7.41 -13.75 13.02
N GLU A 39 6.49 -14.62 13.46
CA GLU A 39 6.73 -15.67 14.47
C GLU A 39 7.34 -16.95 13.89
N GLY A 40 7.68 -16.99 12.59
CA GLY A 40 8.54 -18.04 12.05
C GLY A 40 8.08 -18.70 10.75
N MET A 41 7.10 -18.13 10.05
CA MET A 41 6.73 -18.65 8.72
C MET A 41 7.89 -18.47 7.74
N SER A 42 8.48 -19.59 7.29
CA SER A 42 9.44 -19.56 6.21
C SER A 42 8.71 -19.37 4.89
N TRP A 43 8.80 -18.17 4.30
CA TRP A 43 8.33 -17.88 2.95
C TRP A 43 8.80 -18.91 1.91
N SER A 44 9.96 -19.53 2.15
CA SER A 44 10.51 -20.59 1.31
C SER A 44 9.66 -21.87 1.36
N ILE A 45 9.12 -22.23 2.53
CA ILE A 45 8.24 -23.40 2.67
C ILE A 45 6.91 -23.16 1.95
N ALA A 46 6.32 -21.98 2.15
CA ALA A 46 5.08 -21.60 1.47
C ALA A 46 5.25 -21.55 -0.06
N ALA A 47 6.38 -21.02 -0.52
CA ALA A 47 6.76 -20.97 -1.92
C ALA A 47 6.90 -22.36 -2.55
N VAL A 48 7.55 -23.29 -1.84
CA VAL A 48 7.70 -24.69 -2.28
C VAL A 48 6.35 -25.39 -2.38
N GLN A 49 5.48 -25.27 -1.37
CA GLN A 49 4.15 -25.89 -1.41
C GLN A 49 3.28 -25.35 -2.54
N LEU A 50 3.40 -24.06 -2.83
CA LEU A 50 2.67 -23.40 -3.91
C LEU A 50 3.30 -23.60 -5.29
N ASN A 51 4.51 -24.16 -5.38
CA ASN A 51 5.31 -24.21 -6.60
C ASN A 51 5.48 -22.82 -7.25
N ILE A 52 5.70 -21.80 -6.41
CA ILE A 52 5.86 -20.40 -6.83
C ILE A 52 7.21 -19.90 -6.30
N PRO A 53 7.97 -19.08 -7.07
CA PRO A 53 9.19 -18.48 -6.55
C PRO A 53 8.93 -17.66 -5.29
N ARG A 54 9.74 -17.84 -4.25
CA ARG A 54 9.62 -17.16 -2.94
C ARG A 54 9.49 -15.65 -3.07
N ASP A 55 10.33 -15.02 -3.89
CA ASP A 55 10.28 -13.57 -4.09
C ASP A 55 8.97 -13.13 -4.76
N LYS A 56 8.42 -13.97 -5.64
CA LYS A 56 7.14 -13.71 -6.31
C LYS A 56 5.96 -13.81 -5.34
N LEU A 57 5.97 -14.81 -4.45
CA LEU A 57 4.98 -14.95 -3.37
C LEU A 57 5.05 -13.78 -2.40
N TYR A 58 6.26 -13.40 -1.98
CA TYR A 58 6.51 -12.24 -1.13
C TYR A 58 6.05 -10.93 -1.78
N HIS A 59 6.38 -10.72 -3.06
CA HIS A 59 5.95 -9.55 -3.81
C HIS A 59 4.44 -9.52 -4.02
N TRP A 60 3.80 -10.65 -4.32
CA TRP A 60 2.35 -10.71 -4.43
C TRP A 60 1.67 -10.41 -3.08
N TYR A 61 2.17 -10.93 -1.97
CA TYR A 61 1.68 -10.59 -0.63
C TYR A 61 1.84 -9.08 -0.38
N ARG A 62 3.00 -8.52 -0.70
CA ARG A 62 3.26 -7.08 -0.56
C ARG A 62 2.43 -6.22 -1.52
N ASP A 63 2.15 -6.63 -2.75
CA ASP A 63 1.50 -5.77 -3.73
C ASP A 63 -0.01 -5.97 -3.79
N THR A 64 -0.48 -7.21 -3.91
CA THR A 64 -1.90 -7.51 -4.07
C THR A 64 -2.63 -7.40 -2.74
N TYR A 65 -2.02 -7.90 -1.66
CA TYR A 65 -2.63 -7.92 -0.34
C TYR A 65 -2.64 -6.53 0.31
N ARG A 66 -1.54 -5.75 0.18
CA ARG A 66 -1.50 -4.35 0.66
C ARG A 66 -2.46 -3.44 -0.14
N ARG A 67 -2.69 -3.71 -1.43
CA ARG A 67 -3.66 -2.95 -2.24
C ARG A 67 -5.10 -3.25 -1.86
N ARG A 68 -5.44 -4.49 -1.48
CA ARG A 68 -6.78 -4.80 -0.94
C ARG A 68 -7.09 -3.99 0.33
N ASN A 69 -6.09 -3.65 1.15
CA ASN A 69 -6.25 -2.77 2.31
C ASN A 69 -6.43 -1.27 2.00
N LEU A 70 -6.42 -0.84 0.73
CA LEU A 70 -6.89 0.51 0.40
C LEU A 70 -8.37 0.71 0.76
N SER A 71 -9.16 -0.36 0.91
CA SER A 71 -10.55 -0.28 1.40
C SER A 71 -10.65 0.21 2.85
N GLN A 72 -9.57 0.15 3.64
CA GLN A 72 -9.57 0.64 5.02
C GLN A 72 -9.47 2.16 5.11
N VAL A 73 -8.92 2.84 4.09
CA VAL A 73 -8.88 4.30 4.06
C VAL A 73 -10.27 4.81 3.68
N THR A 74 -10.96 5.42 4.65
CA THR A 74 -12.29 5.99 4.45
C THR A 74 -12.26 7.03 3.32
N ALA A 75 -13.40 7.24 2.66
CA ALA A 75 -13.49 8.26 1.61
C ALA A 75 -13.16 9.67 2.15
N ALA A 76 -13.54 9.95 3.40
CA ALA A 76 -13.22 11.20 4.08
C ALA A 76 -11.70 11.35 4.28
N ASP A 77 -11.04 10.35 4.84
CA ASP A 77 -9.59 10.42 5.06
C ASP A 77 -8.81 10.45 3.74
N ARG A 78 -9.30 9.76 2.71
CA ARG A 78 -8.71 9.81 1.38
C ARG A 78 -8.75 11.23 0.81
N ASN A 79 -9.87 11.93 0.96
CA ASN A 79 -9.98 13.33 0.57
C ASN A 79 -9.05 14.23 1.39
N SER A 80 -8.93 14.00 2.71
CA SER A 80 -8.00 14.74 3.57
C SER A 80 -6.54 14.53 3.16
N ILE A 81 -6.16 13.29 2.83
CA ILE A 81 -4.82 12.95 2.31
C ILE A 81 -4.59 13.64 0.96
N ASP A 82 -5.57 13.62 0.05
CA ASP A 82 -5.49 14.30 -1.25
C ASP A 82 -5.23 15.81 -1.08
N LEU A 83 -5.99 16.47 -0.18
CA LEU A 83 -5.84 17.90 0.10
C LEU A 83 -4.49 18.23 0.73
N ALA A 84 -4.04 17.46 1.72
CA ALA A 84 -2.78 17.72 2.39
C ALA A 84 -1.57 17.51 1.46
N VAL A 85 -1.65 16.53 0.54
CA VAL A 85 -0.62 16.35 -0.50
C VAL A 85 -0.62 17.51 -1.48
N LEU A 86 -1.80 17.99 -1.89
CA LEU A 86 -1.93 19.13 -2.78
C LEU A 86 -1.35 20.41 -2.16
N GLU A 87 -1.66 20.69 -0.90
CA GLU A 87 -1.14 21.83 -0.16
C GLU A 87 0.40 21.81 -0.08
N LYS A 88 0.99 20.66 0.27
CA LYS A 88 2.45 20.48 0.30
C LYS A 88 3.09 20.62 -1.09
N LEU A 89 2.39 20.22 -2.16
CA LEU A 89 2.84 20.45 -3.54
C LEU A 89 2.79 21.93 -3.93
N MET A 90 1.71 22.64 -3.60
CA MET A 90 1.53 24.06 -3.92
C MET A 90 2.48 24.98 -3.17
N THR A 91 2.83 24.62 -1.93
CA THR A 91 3.79 25.36 -1.11
C THR A 91 5.25 25.03 -1.44
N GLY A 92 5.52 24.02 -2.28
CA GLY A 92 6.87 23.63 -2.68
C GLY A 92 7.63 22.86 -1.59
N VAL A 93 6.95 22.47 -0.51
CA VAL A 93 7.55 21.81 0.67
C VAL A 93 7.41 20.29 0.57
N LEU A 94 7.31 19.73 -0.63
CA LEU A 94 7.27 18.28 -0.82
C LEU A 94 8.69 17.69 -0.71
N THR A 95 9.19 17.62 0.52
CA THR A 95 10.50 17.05 0.86
C THR A 95 10.43 15.52 0.91
N SER A 96 11.61 14.90 1.04
CA SER A 96 11.77 13.47 1.34
C SER A 96 10.99 13.04 2.59
N ASN A 97 10.70 13.97 3.50
CA ASN A 97 10.06 13.72 4.79
C ASN A 97 8.56 14.03 4.82
N SER A 98 7.99 14.74 3.84
CA SER A 98 6.57 15.14 3.87
C SER A 98 5.62 13.96 4.02
N LYS A 99 6.01 12.79 3.50
CA LYS A 99 5.24 11.56 3.67
C LYS A 99 5.21 11.09 5.12
N LYS A 100 6.34 11.18 5.85
CA LYS A 100 6.42 10.85 7.28
C LYS A 100 5.64 11.85 8.13
N GLU A 101 5.78 13.15 7.83
CA GLU A 101 5.04 14.21 8.50
C GLU A 101 3.52 14.01 8.36
N LEU A 102 3.05 13.75 7.15
CA LEU A 102 1.62 13.53 6.92
C LEU A 102 1.14 12.24 7.58
N HIS A 103 1.94 11.18 7.62
CA HIS A 103 1.56 9.96 8.35
C HIS A 103 1.35 10.19 9.84
N ALA A 104 2.12 11.10 10.46
CA ALA A 104 1.92 11.46 11.86
C ALA A 104 0.54 12.11 12.13
N ILE A 105 -0.11 12.66 11.10
CA ILE A 105 -1.48 13.21 11.16
C ILE A 105 -2.53 12.11 10.95
N PHE A 106 -2.15 11.00 10.33
CA PHE A 106 -3.00 9.84 10.09
C PHE A 106 -2.44 8.56 10.76
N PRO A 107 -2.17 8.58 12.08
CA PRO A 107 -1.52 7.47 12.77
C PRO A 107 -2.39 6.21 12.86
N GLN A 108 -3.71 6.34 12.65
CA GLN A 108 -4.65 5.22 12.63
C GLN A 108 -4.40 4.26 11.46
N TYR A 109 -3.69 4.71 10.41
CA TYR A 109 -3.34 3.87 9.29
C TYR A 109 -1.93 3.33 9.45
N GLU A 110 -1.75 2.05 9.18
CA GLU A 110 -0.43 1.46 9.00
C GLU A 110 0.38 2.25 7.95
N TRP A 111 1.69 2.44 8.19
CA TRP A 111 2.59 3.24 7.34
C TRP A 111 2.44 2.89 5.86
N THR A 112 2.28 1.60 5.61
CA THR A 112 2.09 1.02 4.29
C THR A 112 0.82 1.51 3.60
N VAL A 113 -0.31 1.44 4.30
CA VAL A 113 -1.63 1.77 3.77
C VAL A 113 -1.66 3.26 3.45
N PHE A 114 -1.22 4.07 4.41
CA PHE A 114 -1.00 5.50 4.22
C PHE A 114 -0.06 5.77 3.04
N SER A 115 1.03 5.02 2.93
CA SER A 115 2.04 5.19 1.88
C SER A 115 1.47 5.01 0.48
N VAL A 116 0.56 4.06 0.28
CA VAL A 116 -0.12 3.85 -1.00
C VAL A 116 -1.11 4.99 -1.27
N ALA A 117 -1.93 5.36 -0.28
CA ALA A 117 -2.87 6.48 -0.41
C ALA A 117 -2.15 7.78 -0.78
N TYR A 118 -1.07 8.12 -0.08
CA TYR A 118 -0.20 9.26 -0.37
C TYR A 118 0.36 9.22 -1.80
N ASN A 119 0.86 8.07 -2.25
CA ASN A 119 1.44 7.95 -3.59
C ASN A 119 0.37 8.13 -4.68
N ASN A 120 -0.84 7.62 -4.45
CA ASN A 120 -1.98 7.80 -5.36
C ASN A 120 -2.42 9.28 -5.41
N ALA A 121 -2.56 9.92 -4.26
CA ALA A 121 -2.86 11.35 -4.14
C ALA A 121 -1.84 12.20 -4.90
N ARG A 122 -0.55 11.91 -4.71
CA ARG A 122 0.56 12.61 -5.38
C ARG A 122 0.53 12.40 -6.90
N ALA A 123 0.28 11.18 -7.36
CA ALA A 123 0.16 10.89 -8.79
C ALA A 123 -1.03 11.64 -9.41
N LYS A 124 -2.19 11.61 -8.75
CA LYS A 124 -3.40 12.32 -9.15
C LYS A 124 -3.18 13.82 -9.27
N ALA A 125 -2.57 14.43 -8.25
CA ALA A 125 -2.25 15.86 -8.25
C ALA A 125 -1.30 16.24 -9.40
N LYS A 126 -0.28 15.41 -9.67
CA LYS A 126 0.65 15.63 -10.79
C LYS A 126 0.01 15.43 -12.17
N SER A 127 -0.98 14.55 -12.30
CA SER A 127 -1.68 14.34 -13.57
C SER A 127 -2.74 15.40 -13.87
N ASN A 128 -3.07 16.29 -12.93
CA ASN A 128 -4.07 17.33 -13.13
C ASN A 128 -3.43 18.58 -13.78
N PRO A 129 -3.79 18.93 -15.03
CA PRO A 129 -3.19 20.05 -15.75
C PRO A 129 -3.40 21.40 -15.06
N ASN A 130 -4.56 21.59 -14.40
CA ASN A 130 -4.87 22.83 -13.70
C ASN A 130 -3.97 23.03 -12.47
N ILE A 131 -3.66 21.94 -11.76
CA ILE A 131 -2.74 21.97 -10.61
C ILE A 131 -1.31 22.24 -11.09
N LEU A 132 -0.89 21.62 -12.19
CA LEU A 132 0.42 21.88 -12.81
C LEU A 132 0.56 23.34 -13.25
N ASN A 133 -0.45 23.89 -13.92
CA ASN A 133 -0.46 25.29 -14.35
C ASN A 133 -0.43 26.26 -13.16
N LEU A 134 -1.15 25.94 -12.09
CA LEU A 134 -1.15 26.75 -10.86
C LEU A 134 0.20 26.72 -10.15
N ILE A 135 0.82 25.53 -10.04
CA ILE A 135 2.18 25.37 -9.49
C ILE A 135 3.17 26.15 -10.37
N GLN A 136 3.11 26.00 -11.70
CA GLN A 136 3.98 26.75 -12.61
C GLN A 136 3.81 28.27 -12.45
N TYR A 137 2.57 28.74 -12.34
CA TYR A 137 2.28 30.15 -12.08
C TYR A 137 2.86 30.64 -10.74
N ILE A 138 2.71 29.88 -9.65
CA ILE A 138 3.19 30.27 -8.33
C ILE A 138 4.74 30.32 -8.28
N PHE A 139 5.41 29.37 -8.93
CA PHE A 139 6.87 29.24 -8.81
C PHE A 139 7.67 29.95 -9.90
N TYR A 140 7.12 30.19 -11.09
CA TYR A 140 7.86 30.76 -12.23
C TYR A 140 7.49 32.20 -12.57
N LYS A 141 6.62 32.84 -11.79
CA LYS A 141 6.31 34.28 -11.92
C LYS A 141 7.08 35.18 -10.93
N LYS A 142 8.18 34.68 -10.37
CA LYS A 142 9.16 35.49 -9.62
C LYS A 142 10.24 36.02 -10.55
#